data_AF-A0A935YRE0-F1
#
_entry.id   AF-A0A935YRE0-F1
#
_cell.length_a   1.000
_cell.length_b   1.000
_cell.length_c   1.000
_cell.angle_alpha   90.00
_cell.angle_beta   90.00
_cell.angle_gamma   90.00
#
_symmetry.space_group_name_H-M   'P 1'
#
loop_
_entity.id
_entity.type
_entity.pdbx_description
1 polymer ?
#
loop_
_entity_poly.entity_id
_entity_poly.type
_entity_poly.pdbx_seq_one_letter_code
_entity_poly.pdbx_strand_id
1 'polypeptide(L)'
;MAFVYGDPDGIPHTMRADVETGAIVNISLKADGTFANGYDAAISAGGRYVVFEDYVRGEDYVGGILSAFVRDTETQDITRADIGENGALPNGDVSYSRSSLSADGCFVAFGSNSSNFVEDNNNGSPNVFVKDLQTGVLTRVSTAADGTQGNGSSYEASISADGRYVAFSSAASNLVLDDTNDWDIFVKD
;
A
#
# COMPACT_ATOMS: atom_id res chain seq x y z
N MET A 1 -29.82 4.03 -20.78
CA MET A 1 -28.92 3.48 -19.75
C MET A 1 -28.34 4.68 -19.01
N ALA A 2 -28.69 4.87 -17.74
CA ALA A 2 -28.49 6.14 -17.05
C ALA A 2 -27.06 6.26 -16.50
N PHE A 3 -26.35 7.30 -16.93
CA PHE A 3 -25.08 7.71 -16.36
C PHE A 3 -25.34 8.34 -14.99
N VAL A 4 -24.76 7.77 -13.94
CA VAL A 4 -24.60 8.47 -12.66
C VAL A 4 -23.10 8.64 -12.47
N TYR A 5 -22.55 9.75 -12.94
CA TYR A 5 -21.24 10.25 -12.53
C TYR A 5 -21.26 11.78 -12.59
N GLY A 6 -22.08 12.37 -11.71
CA GLY A 6 -21.71 13.65 -11.14
C GLY A 6 -20.83 13.30 -9.95
N ASP A 7 -19.53 13.53 -10.07
CA ASP A 7 -18.59 13.58 -8.95
C ASP A 7 -19.12 14.63 -7.95
N PRO A 8 -19.77 14.20 -6.86
CA PRO A 8 -20.55 15.11 -6.03
C PRO A 8 -19.67 15.91 -5.06
N ASP A 9 -18.40 15.51 -4.88
CA ASP A 9 -17.46 16.11 -3.94
C ASP A 9 -16.22 16.75 -4.60
N GLY A 10 -15.98 16.51 -5.89
CA GLY A 10 -14.86 17.05 -6.64
C GLY A 10 -13.53 16.37 -6.32
N ILE A 11 -13.57 15.13 -5.81
CA ILE A 11 -12.39 14.41 -5.34
C ILE A 11 -12.11 13.17 -6.21
N PRO A 12 -10.85 12.84 -6.54
CA PRO A 12 -10.55 11.67 -7.36
C PRO A 12 -11.05 10.37 -6.74
N HIS A 13 -11.68 9.49 -7.51
CA HIS A 13 -12.10 8.15 -7.08
C HIS A 13 -11.41 7.07 -7.89
N THR A 14 -11.20 5.91 -7.27
CA THR A 14 -10.70 4.74 -7.99
C THR A 14 -11.85 4.03 -8.70
N MET A 15 -11.73 3.91 -10.02
CA MET A 15 -12.76 3.39 -10.91
C MET A 15 -12.29 2.10 -11.58
N ARG A 16 -13.16 1.10 -11.69
CA ARG A 16 -12.95 -0.09 -12.52
C ARG A 16 -13.88 -0.06 -13.71
N ALA A 17 -13.31 -0.16 -14.90
CA ALA A 17 -14.06 -0.31 -16.15
C ALA A 17 -13.94 -1.76 -16.63
N ASP A 18 -15.09 -2.39 -16.85
CA ASP A 18 -15.21 -3.67 -17.52
C ASP A 18 -15.10 -3.46 -19.04
N VAL A 19 -14.07 -4.04 -19.65
CA VAL A 19 -13.76 -3.81 -21.07
C VAL A 19 -14.70 -4.54 -22.03
N GLU A 20 -15.39 -5.58 -21.57
CA GLU A 20 -16.29 -6.38 -22.40
C GLU A 20 -17.69 -5.79 -22.43
N THR A 21 -18.18 -5.38 -21.27
CA THR A 21 -19.55 -4.88 -21.07
C THR A 21 -19.64 -3.35 -21.09
N GLY A 22 -18.51 -2.66 -20.91
CA GLY A 22 -18.45 -1.21 -20.73
C GLY A 22 -18.98 -0.74 -19.36
N ALA A 23 -19.25 -1.65 -18.43
CA ALA A 23 -19.71 -1.30 -17.09
C ALA A 23 -18.60 -0.58 -16.31
N ILE A 24 -18.96 0.48 -15.59
CA ILE A 24 -18.02 1.26 -14.76
C ILE A 24 -18.51 1.22 -13.32
N VAL A 25 -17.63 0.82 -12.40
CA VAL A 25 -17.92 0.66 -10.97
C VAL A 25 -16.92 1.45 -10.13
N ASN A 26 -17.40 2.09 -9.06
CA ASN A 26 -16.55 2.76 -8.09
C ASN A 26 -15.92 1.72 -7.14
N ILE A 27 -14.59 1.65 -7.10
CA ILE A 27 -13.83 0.76 -6.22
C ILE A 27 -13.62 1.39 -4.85
N SER A 28 -13.47 2.72 -4.81
CA SER A 28 -13.22 3.49 -3.61
C SER A 28 -14.52 3.91 -2.89
N LEU A 29 -15.70 3.45 -3.34
CA LEU A 29 -16.96 3.69 -2.63
C LEU A 29 -17.08 2.77 -1.41
N LYS A 30 -17.16 3.37 -0.21
CA LYS A 30 -17.38 2.67 1.06
C LYS A 30 -18.85 2.24 1.19
N ALA A 31 -19.10 1.21 2.01
CA ALA A 31 -20.44 0.64 2.18
C ALA A 31 -21.46 1.63 2.79
N ASP A 32 -20.98 2.64 3.51
CA ASP A 32 -21.78 3.74 4.06
C ASP A 32 -22.11 4.84 3.04
N GLY A 33 -21.67 4.68 1.79
CA GLY A 33 -21.89 5.63 0.70
C GLY A 33 -20.87 6.78 0.69
N THR A 34 -19.87 6.77 1.57
CA THR A 34 -18.78 7.76 1.52
C THR A 34 -17.73 7.38 0.48
N PHE A 35 -17.10 8.39 -0.11
CA PHE A 35 -16.06 8.19 -1.10
C PHE A 35 -14.69 8.15 -0.44
N ALA A 36 -13.83 7.27 -0.97
CA ALA A 36 -12.40 7.34 -0.78
C ALA A 36 -11.76 8.09 -1.95
N ASN A 37 -10.83 8.99 -1.62
CA ASN A 37 -9.91 9.61 -2.56
C ASN A 37 -9.04 8.49 -3.16
N GLY A 38 -8.73 8.54 -4.45
CA GLY A 38 -7.87 7.55 -5.11
C GLY A 38 -6.67 8.21 -5.77
N TYR A 39 -5.47 8.04 -5.22
CA TYR A 39 -4.25 8.65 -5.77
C TYR A 39 -3.36 7.66 -6.54
N ASP A 40 -3.46 6.37 -6.24
CA ASP A 40 -2.84 5.29 -7.00
C ASP A 40 -3.66 4.01 -6.81
N ALA A 41 -3.59 3.10 -7.79
CA ALA A 41 -4.24 1.81 -7.69
C ALA A 41 -3.48 0.72 -8.46
N ALA A 42 -3.51 -0.50 -7.93
CA ALA A 42 -3.03 -1.70 -8.61
C ALA A 42 -4.06 -2.82 -8.47
N ILE A 43 -4.07 -3.73 -9.45
CA ILE A 43 -5.03 -4.82 -9.53
C ILE A 43 -4.30 -6.17 -9.53
N SER A 44 -4.81 -7.12 -8.76
CA SER A 44 -4.37 -8.52 -8.80
C SER A 44 -4.53 -9.12 -10.19
N ALA A 45 -3.73 -10.16 -10.51
CA ALA A 45 -3.71 -10.77 -11.84
C ALA A 45 -5.08 -11.28 -12.31
N GLY A 46 -5.89 -11.82 -11.39
CA GLY A 46 -7.25 -12.28 -11.66
C GLY A 46 -8.30 -11.16 -11.71
N GLY A 47 -7.94 -9.92 -11.38
CA GLY A 47 -8.86 -8.78 -11.40
C GLY A 47 -9.75 -8.64 -10.16
N ARG A 48 -9.67 -9.57 -9.20
CA ARG A 48 -10.56 -9.62 -8.03
C ARG A 48 -10.22 -8.59 -6.98
N TYR A 49 -8.94 -8.45 -6.65
CA TYR A 49 -8.47 -7.52 -5.62
C TYR A 49 -7.88 -6.27 -6.26
N VAL A 50 -8.26 -5.10 -5.73
CA VAL A 50 -7.70 -3.80 -6.12
C VAL A 50 -7.16 -3.12 -4.87
N VAL A 51 -5.86 -2.81 -4.85
CA VAL A 51 -5.28 -1.92 -3.85
C VAL A 51 -5.40 -0.49 -4.35
N PHE A 52 -5.73 0.43 -3.45
CA PHE A 52 -5.83 1.85 -3.71
C PHE A 52 -5.49 2.66 -2.47
N GLU A 53 -5.13 3.93 -2.64
CA GLU A 53 -4.71 4.81 -1.54
C GLU A 53 -5.74 5.92 -1.29
N ASP A 54 -6.15 6.11 -0.03
CA ASP A 54 -7.16 7.08 0.42
C ASP A 54 -6.77 7.80 1.71
N TYR A 55 -7.22 9.05 1.88
CA TYR A 55 -7.05 9.82 3.10
C TYR A 55 -8.07 9.43 4.17
N VAL A 56 -7.58 8.92 5.29
CA VAL A 56 -8.39 8.73 6.49
C VAL A 56 -8.42 10.04 7.27
N ARG A 57 -9.56 10.75 7.21
CA ARG A 57 -9.79 12.00 7.95
C ARG A 57 -10.19 11.72 9.40
N GLY A 58 -9.67 12.52 10.33
CA GLY A 58 -10.03 12.44 11.75
C GLY A 58 -9.13 11.57 12.61
N GLU A 59 -8.12 10.93 12.02
CA GLU A 59 -6.94 10.43 12.75
C GLU A 59 -5.98 11.60 13.03
N ASP A 60 -5.09 11.48 14.03
CA ASP A 60 -4.29 12.51 14.74
C ASP A 60 -3.49 13.55 13.90
N TYR A 61 -3.68 13.61 12.58
CA TYR A 61 -3.03 14.49 11.63
C TYR A 61 -4.01 15.49 10.99
N VAL A 62 -3.68 16.80 11.04
CA VAL A 62 -4.45 17.85 10.39
C VAL A 62 -4.33 17.71 8.86
N GLY A 63 -5.32 17.07 8.23
CA GLY A 63 -5.32 16.73 6.81
C GLY A 63 -5.70 15.27 6.50
N GLY A 64 -5.63 14.40 7.51
CA GLY A 64 -5.81 12.95 7.38
C GLY A 64 -4.51 12.23 7.00
N ILE A 65 -4.51 10.90 7.14
CA ILE A 65 -3.37 10.03 6.79
C ILE A 65 -3.69 9.33 5.48
N LEU A 66 -2.82 9.45 4.48
CA LEU A 66 -2.94 8.68 3.24
C LEU A 66 -2.61 7.22 3.55
N SER A 67 -3.56 6.32 3.30
CA SER A 67 -3.51 4.93 3.73
C SER A 67 -3.81 3.99 2.58
N ALA A 68 -3.22 2.80 2.61
CA ALA A 68 -3.48 1.76 1.62
C ALA A 68 -4.72 0.94 2.00
N PHE A 69 -5.59 0.72 1.02
CA PHE A 69 -6.81 -0.07 1.14
C PHE A 69 -6.88 -1.14 0.05
N VAL A 70 -7.48 -2.28 0.36
CA VAL A 70 -7.76 -3.35 -0.60
C VAL A 70 -9.25 -3.58 -0.69
N ARG A 71 -9.78 -3.51 -1.91
CA ARG A 71 -11.15 -3.87 -2.25
C ARG A 71 -11.19 -5.29 -2.82
N ASP A 72 -11.99 -6.16 -2.21
CA ASP A 72 -12.45 -7.38 -2.86
C ASP A 72 -13.65 -7.04 -3.76
N THR A 73 -13.51 -7.21 -5.07
CA THR A 73 -14.55 -6.87 -6.04
C THR A 73 -15.67 -7.90 -6.12
N GLU A 74 -15.53 -9.08 -5.51
CA GLU A 74 -16.62 -10.04 -5.38
C GLU A 74 -17.50 -9.71 -4.16
N THR A 75 -16.89 -9.57 -2.98
CA THR A 75 -17.63 -9.35 -1.73
C THR A 75 -17.98 -7.89 -1.49
N GLN A 76 -17.28 -6.97 -2.17
CA GLN A 76 -17.33 -5.52 -1.96
C GLN A 76 -16.67 -5.03 -0.65
N ASP A 77 -15.95 -5.91 0.05
CA ASP A 77 -15.28 -5.55 1.29
C ASP A 77 -14.07 -4.64 1.02
N ILE A 78 -13.88 -3.61 1.86
CA ILE A 78 -12.67 -2.78 1.90
C ILE A 78 -11.94 -3.09 3.20
N THR A 79 -10.66 -3.45 3.08
CA THR A 79 -9.75 -3.64 4.21
C THR A 79 -8.63 -2.62 4.16
N ARG A 80 -8.28 -2.01 5.29
CA ARG A 80 -7.10 -1.15 5.41
C ARG A 80 -5.84 -2.03 5.53
N ALA A 81 -4.94 -1.91 4.56
CA ALA A 81 -3.78 -2.78 4.39
C ALA A 81 -2.55 -2.31 5.18
N ASP A 82 -2.55 -1.07 5.64
CA ASP A 82 -1.44 -0.44 6.38
C ASP A 82 -1.69 -0.40 7.89
N ILE A 83 -2.45 -1.36 8.43
CA ILE A 83 -2.59 -1.52 9.88
C ILE A 83 -1.34 -2.21 10.44
N GLY A 84 -0.71 -1.58 11.43
CA GLY A 84 0.46 -2.09 12.15
C GLY A 84 0.17 -3.30 13.03
N GLU A 85 1.21 -3.80 13.70
CA GLU A 85 1.06 -4.90 14.67
C GLU A 85 0.06 -4.54 15.79
N ASN A 86 -0.67 -5.55 16.28
CA ASN A 86 -1.69 -5.40 17.33
C ASN A 86 -2.80 -4.37 17.01
N GLY A 87 -3.02 -4.04 15.73
CA GLY A 87 -4.05 -3.09 15.31
C GLY A 87 -3.63 -1.63 15.42
N ALA A 88 -2.33 -1.34 15.54
CA ALA A 88 -1.82 0.03 15.55
C ALA A 88 -2.20 0.76 14.25
N LEU A 89 -2.91 1.88 14.39
CA LEU A 89 -3.18 2.77 13.25
C LEU A 89 -1.86 3.43 12.82
N PRO A 90 -1.63 3.62 11.51
CA PRO A 90 -0.46 4.37 11.04
C PRO A 90 -0.40 5.75 11.66
N ASN A 91 0.81 6.24 11.92
CA ASN A 91 1.07 7.64 12.31
C ASN A 91 1.80 8.44 11.23
N GLY A 92 1.93 7.86 10.04
CA GLY A 92 2.49 8.46 8.84
C GLY A 92 1.80 7.93 7.59
N ASP A 93 1.99 8.64 6.49
CA ASP A 93 1.39 8.29 5.20
C ASP A 93 2.01 7.02 4.62
N VAL A 94 1.21 6.28 3.86
CA VAL A 94 1.72 5.51 2.73
C VAL A 94 2.27 6.54 1.74
N SER A 95 3.58 6.50 1.51
CA SER A 95 4.22 7.44 0.59
C SER A 95 3.78 7.13 -0.84
N TYR A 96 3.59 8.16 -1.67
CA TYR A 96 3.10 8.16 -3.08
C TYR A 96 3.85 7.26 -4.10
N SER A 97 4.50 6.21 -3.65
CA SER A 97 4.95 5.06 -4.43
C SER A 97 3.83 4.03 -4.48
N ARG A 98 3.44 3.63 -5.70
CA ARG A 98 2.37 2.66 -5.95
C ARG A 98 2.45 1.42 -5.07
N SER A 99 1.42 1.22 -4.26
CA SER A 99 1.16 -0.06 -3.61
C SER A 99 0.95 -1.17 -4.65
N SER A 100 1.42 -2.39 -4.36
CA SER A 100 1.31 -3.55 -5.26
C SER A 100 0.73 -4.78 -4.57
N LEU A 101 0.17 -5.71 -5.36
CA LEU A 101 -0.53 -6.92 -4.89
C LEU A 101 0.10 -8.19 -5.46
N SER A 102 0.12 -9.27 -4.68
CA SER A 102 0.33 -10.63 -5.21
C SER A 102 -0.84 -11.03 -6.14
N ALA A 103 -0.63 -12.06 -6.97
CA ALA A 103 -1.62 -12.47 -7.97
C ALA A 103 -2.93 -12.97 -7.34
N ASP A 104 -2.84 -13.60 -6.17
CA ASP A 104 -3.96 -14.05 -5.35
C ASP A 104 -4.53 -12.96 -4.43
N GLY A 105 -3.93 -11.76 -4.41
CA GLY A 105 -4.30 -10.65 -3.55
C GLY A 105 -4.12 -10.91 -2.05
N CYS A 106 -3.32 -11.91 -1.66
CA CYS A 106 -3.07 -12.23 -0.25
C CYS A 106 -1.98 -11.34 0.38
N PHE A 107 -1.12 -10.72 -0.43
CA PHE A 107 -0.06 -9.85 0.02
C PHE A 107 -0.13 -8.47 -0.64
N VAL A 108 0.10 -7.42 0.15
CA VAL A 108 0.23 -6.03 -0.32
C VAL A 108 1.62 -5.52 0.04
N ALA A 109 2.36 -5.01 -0.94
CA ALA A 109 3.62 -4.30 -0.70
C ALA A 109 3.42 -2.79 -0.88
N PHE A 110 3.93 -1.99 0.05
CA PHE A 110 3.79 -0.53 0.05
C PHE A 110 4.94 0.15 0.78
N GLY A 111 5.20 1.42 0.46
CA GLY A 111 6.13 2.27 1.20
C GLY A 111 5.39 3.13 2.22
N SER A 112 5.94 3.32 3.42
CA SER A 112 5.35 4.22 4.42
C SER A 112 6.42 4.85 5.33
N ASN A 113 6.14 6.07 5.78
CA ASN A 113 6.93 6.76 6.82
C ASN A 113 6.34 6.59 8.24
N SER A 114 5.36 5.70 8.41
CA SER A 114 4.84 5.35 9.73
C SER A 114 5.94 4.76 10.61
N SER A 115 6.16 5.38 11.77
CA SER A 115 7.18 5.00 12.75
C SER A 115 6.68 3.99 13.78
N ASN A 116 5.39 3.66 13.76
CA ASN A 116 4.71 2.83 14.77
C ASN A 116 4.20 1.48 14.23
N PHE A 117 4.56 1.09 13.01
CA PHE A 117 4.21 -0.22 12.45
C PHE A 117 4.97 -1.39 13.08
N VAL A 118 6.25 -1.14 13.33
CA VAL A 118 7.23 -1.96 14.03
C VAL A 118 8.22 -0.96 14.59
N GLU A 119 8.89 -1.28 15.71
CA GLU A 119 9.86 -0.36 16.32
C GLU A 119 10.80 0.22 15.26
N ASP A 120 10.75 1.54 15.11
CA ASP A 120 11.51 2.29 14.11
C ASP A 120 12.44 3.26 14.83
N ASN A 121 13.74 3.11 14.60
CA ASN A 121 14.77 3.99 15.12
C ASN A 121 15.35 4.93 14.05
N ASN A 122 14.78 4.94 12.83
CA ASN A 122 15.31 5.66 11.68
C ASN A 122 14.62 7.00 11.41
N ASN A 123 14.27 7.75 12.46
CA ASN A 123 13.81 9.14 12.39
C ASN A 123 12.65 9.44 11.39
N GLY A 124 11.79 8.46 11.08
CA GLY A 124 10.66 8.64 10.16
C GLY A 124 11.03 8.59 8.67
N SER A 125 12.20 8.05 8.31
CA SER A 125 12.51 7.73 6.92
C SER A 125 11.54 6.66 6.38
N PRO A 126 11.05 6.80 5.14
CA PRO A 126 10.19 5.79 4.52
C PRO A 126 10.85 4.41 4.46
N ASN A 127 10.07 3.39 4.80
CA ASN A 127 10.43 1.99 4.73
C ASN A 127 9.45 1.25 3.83
N VAL A 128 9.88 0.09 3.30
CA VAL A 128 9.01 -0.80 2.53
C VAL A 128 8.47 -1.91 3.43
N PHE A 129 7.17 -2.14 3.35
CA PHE A 129 6.45 -3.14 4.13
C PHE A 129 5.66 -4.08 3.22
N VAL A 130 5.44 -5.30 3.72
CA VAL A 130 4.45 -6.24 3.19
C VAL A 130 3.43 -6.57 4.26
N LYS A 131 2.15 -6.46 3.90
CA LYS A 131 1.02 -6.94 4.69
C LYS A 131 0.55 -8.28 4.13
N ASP A 132 0.54 -9.30 4.97
CA ASP A 132 -0.22 -10.52 4.74
C ASP A 132 -1.67 -10.26 5.17
N LEU A 133 -2.60 -10.31 4.21
CA LEU A 133 -4.02 -10.05 4.44
C LEU A 133 -4.77 -11.26 5.00
N GLN A 134 -4.18 -12.46 4.97
CA GLN A 134 -4.75 -13.66 5.58
C GLN A 134 -4.46 -13.70 7.08
N THR A 135 -3.22 -13.40 7.47
CA THR A 135 -2.78 -13.47 8.87
C THR A 135 -2.82 -12.12 9.58
N GLY A 136 -2.83 -11.02 8.83
CA GLY A 136 -2.70 -9.67 9.36
C GLY A 136 -1.27 -9.29 9.76
N VAL A 137 -0.27 -10.13 9.48
CA VAL A 137 1.13 -9.84 9.79
C VAL A 137 1.63 -8.71 8.87
N LEU A 138 2.31 -7.73 9.46
CA LEU A 138 3.00 -6.65 8.75
C LEU A 138 4.51 -6.84 8.93
N THR A 139 5.26 -6.86 7.83
CA THR A 139 6.70 -7.13 7.86
C THR A 139 7.46 -6.01 7.16
N ARG A 140 8.52 -5.48 7.79
CA ARG A 140 9.45 -4.54 7.14
C ARG A 140 10.42 -5.31 6.24
N VAL A 141 10.39 -5.01 4.95
CA VAL A 141 11.18 -5.69 3.92
C VAL A 141 12.53 -4.99 3.70
N SER A 142 12.59 -3.67 3.91
CA SER A 142 13.82 -2.85 3.83
C SER A 142 14.78 -3.12 5.01
N THR A 143 15.23 -4.37 5.12
CA THR A 143 16.13 -4.87 6.15
C THR A 143 17.28 -5.65 5.52
N ALA A 144 18.43 -5.63 6.19
CA ALA A 144 19.58 -6.49 5.89
C ALA A 144 19.22 -7.97 6.07
N ALA A 145 20.12 -8.88 5.66
CA ALA A 145 19.90 -10.32 5.75
C ALA A 145 19.71 -10.84 7.19
N ASP A 146 20.28 -10.15 8.18
CA ASP A 146 20.16 -10.47 9.60
C ASP A 146 18.95 -9.82 10.29
N GLY A 147 18.11 -9.11 9.52
CA GLY A 147 16.95 -8.38 10.02
C GLY A 147 17.24 -6.95 10.49
N THR A 148 18.50 -6.50 10.45
CA THR A 148 18.86 -5.12 10.78
C THR A 148 18.12 -4.16 9.85
N GLN A 149 17.52 -3.11 10.42
CA GLN A 149 16.82 -2.09 9.66
C GLN A 149 17.77 -1.31 8.74
N GLY A 150 17.30 -0.98 7.52
CA GLY A 150 17.98 -0.05 6.62
C GLY A 150 18.10 1.36 7.21
N ASN A 151 19.28 1.96 7.11
CA ASN A 151 19.61 3.29 7.64
C ASN A 151 19.28 4.45 6.67
N GLY A 152 18.52 4.18 5.62
CA GLY A 152 18.17 5.12 4.56
C GLY A 152 16.76 4.87 4.04
N SER A 153 16.22 5.84 3.30
CA SER A 153 14.85 5.76 2.78
C SER A 153 14.71 4.67 1.72
N SER A 154 13.57 3.97 1.74
CA SER A 154 13.23 2.93 0.77
C SER A 154 11.83 3.15 0.16
N TYR A 155 11.68 2.90 -1.13
CA TYR A 155 10.48 3.24 -1.91
C TYR A 155 10.14 2.18 -2.98
N GLU A 156 9.05 2.42 -3.72
CA GLU A 156 8.70 1.76 -5.00
C GLU A 156 8.64 0.22 -4.92
N ALA A 157 7.93 -0.28 -3.91
CA ALA A 157 7.80 -1.71 -3.68
C ALA A 157 6.99 -2.41 -4.77
N SER A 158 7.53 -3.49 -5.34
CA SER A 158 6.85 -4.38 -6.27
C SER A 158 6.92 -5.82 -5.78
N ILE A 159 5.76 -6.41 -5.51
CA ILE A 159 5.66 -7.81 -5.09
C ILE A 159 5.42 -8.76 -6.26
N SER A 160 6.08 -9.91 -6.21
CA SER A 160 5.89 -11.01 -7.16
C SER A 160 4.53 -11.68 -7.04
N ALA A 161 4.14 -12.40 -8.09
CA ALA A 161 2.82 -13.03 -8.20
C ALA A 161 2.52 -14.02 -7.07
N ASP A 162 3.52 -14.76 -6.59
CA ASP A 162 3.40 -15.73 -5.48
C ASP A 162 3.61 -15.10 -4.09
N GLY A 163 3.84 -13.78 -4.03
CA GLY A 163 4.05 -13.06 -2.78
C GLY A 163 5.44 -13.23 -2.16
N ARG A 164 6.34 -14.01 -2.77
CA ARG A 164 7.62 -14.38 -2.17
C ARG A 164 8.68 -13.28 -2.31
N TYR A 165 8.82 -12.75 -3.51
CA TYR A 165 9.84 -11.74 -3.81
C TYR A 165 9.28 -10.33 -3.80
N VAL A 166 10.03 -9.39 -3.22
CA VAL A 166 9.72 -7.95 -3.24
C VAL A 166 10.92 -7.18 -3.75
N ALA A 167 10.75 -6.48 -4.87
CA ALA A 167 11.72 -5.52 -5.37
C ALA A 167 11.44 -4.13 -4.79
N PHE A 168 12.49 -3.37 -4.43
CA PHE A 168 12.35 -2.00 -3.92
C PHE A 168 13.62 -1.19 -4.16
N SER A 169 13.49 0.14 -4.21
CA SER A 169 14.63 1.06 -4.22
C SER A 169 15.02 1.48 -2.81
N SER A 170 16.31 1.66 -2.55
CA SER A 170 16.79 2.12 -1.24
C SER A 170 18.08 2.94 -1.33
N ALA A 171 18.19 3.92 -0.45
CA ALA A 171 19.41 4.68 -0.19
C ALA A 171 20.15 4.20 1.08
N ALA A 172 19.77 3.04 1.61
CA ALA A 172 20.35 2.50 2.83
C ALA A 172 21.68 1.79 2.56
N SER A 173 22.77 2.33 3.10
CA SER A 173 24.13 1.80 2.92
C SER A 173 24.45 0.56 3.76
N ASN A 174 23.48 0.05 4.52
CA ASN A 174 23.66 -1.09 5.43
C ASN A 174 22.75 -2.28 5.11
N LEU A 175 22.05 -2.30 3.97
CA LEU A 175 21.27 -3.46 3.56
C LEU A 175 22.17 -4.61 3.07
N VAL A 176 23.31 -4.26 2.49
CA VAL A 176 24.37 -5.18 2.09
C VAL A 176 25.71 -4.59 2.55
N LEU A 177 26.67 -5.46 2.88
CA LEU A 177 28.01 -5.04 3.28
C LEU A 177 28.72 -4.32 2.11
N ASP A 178 29.43 -3.24 2.41
CA ASP A 178 30.21 -2.44 1.47
C ASP A 178 29.39 -1.78 0.34
N ASP A 179 28.11 -1.51 0.60
CA ASP A 179 27.29 -0.66 -0.26
C ASP A 179 27.80 0.81 -0.18
N THR A 180 28.22 1.36 -1.32
CA THR A 180 28.96 2.63 -1.41
C THR A 180 28.36 3.64 -2.39
N ASN A 181 27.23 3.33 -3.02
CA ASN A 181 26.49 4.23 -3.89
C ASN A 181 25.21 4.77 -3.23
N ASP A 182 24.62 5.81 -3.84
CA ASP A 182 23.53 6.57 -3.21
C ASP A 182 22.16 5.90 -3.31
N TRP A 183 21.92 5.06 -4.33
CA TRP A 183 20.63 4.40 -4.59
C TRP A 183 20.84 3.06 -5.28
N ASP A 184 20.20 2.03 -4.73
CA ASP A 184 20.20 0.67 -5.27
C ASP A 184 18.79 0.09 -5.35
N ILE A 185 18.64 -0.92 -6.22
CA ILE A 185 17.43 -1.73 -6.31
C ILE A 185 17.73 -3.08 -5.68
N PHE A 186 16.99 -3.42 -4.64
CA PHE A 186 17.08 -4.67 -3.91
C PHE A 186 15.92 -5.59 -4.26
N VAL A 187 16.14 -6.90 -4.13
CA VAL A 187 15.08 -7.91 -4.12
C VAL A 187 15.21 -8.71 -2.83
N LYS A 188 14.17 -8.70 -2.01
CA LYS A 188 14.04 -9.55 -0.82
C LYS A 188 13.25 -10.81 -1.16
N ASP A 189 13.65 -11.93 -0.57
CA ASP A 189 12.97 -13.24 -0.54
C ASP A 189 12.21 -13.41 0.78
#